data_AF-A0AAW4Y576-F1
#
_entry.id   AF-A0AAW4Y576-F1
#
_cell.length_a   1.000
_cell.length_b   1.000
_cell.length_c   1.000
_cell.angle_alpha   90.00
_cell.angle_beta   90.00
_cell.angle_gamma   90.00
#
_symmetry.space_group_name_H-M   'P 1'
#
loop_
_entity.id
_entity.type
_entity.pdbx_description
1 polymer ?
#
loop_
_entity_poly.entity_id
_entity_poly.type
_entity_poly.pdbx_seq_one_letter_code
_entity_poly.pdbx_strand_id
1 'polypeptide(L)' 'FDLRVLMDAIYELNDHQDLREITKDSKMQKLALAGFLKKIKGTYIESLLKEHKLL' A
#
# COMPACT_ATOMS: atom_id res chain seq x y z
N PHE A 1 7.45 -16.64 -5.67
CA PHE A 1 6.30 -15.93 -5.06
C PHE A 1 6.01 -14.68 -5.87
N ASP A 2 4.74 -14.36 -6.12
CA ASP A 2 4.31 -13.21 -6.94
C ASP A 2 3.87 -12.05 -6.03
N LEU A 3 4.45 -10.87 -6.24
CA LEU A 3 4.15 -9.67 -5.45
C LEU A 3 2.70 -9.19 -5.67
N ARG A 4 2.14 -9.40 -6.86
CA ARG A 4 0.78 -8.97 -7.21
C ARG A 4 -0.27 -9.70 -6.38
N VAL A 5 -0.08 -11.01 -6.22
CA VAL A 5 -0.92 -11.86 -5.35
C VAL A 5 -0.85 -11.40 -3.89
N LEU A 6 0.32 -10.94 -3.43
CA LEU A 6 0.45 -10.37 -2.10
C LEU A 6 -0.28 -9.03 -1.97
N MET A 7 -0.23 -8.18 -3.00
CA MET A 7 -0.95 -6.90 -3.02
C MET A 7 -2.46 -7.11 -2.99
N ASP A 8 -2.98 -8.01 -3.81
CA ASP A 8 -4.39 -8.41 -3.81
C ASP A 8 -4.80 -8.93 -2.43
N ALA A 9 -4.00 -9.81 -1.83
CA ALA A 9 -4.28 -10.34 -0.50
C ALA A 9 -4.31 -9.26 0.58
N ILE A 10 -3.41 -8.25 0.52
CA ILE A 10 -3.43 -7.13 1.47
C ILE A 10 -4.74 -6.35 1.35
N TYR A 11 -5.23 -6.12 0.14
CA TYR A 11 -6.48 -5.40 -0.07
C TYR A 11 -7.70 -6.20 0.42
N GLU A 12 -7.81 -7.46 0.00
CA GLU A 12 -8.93 -8.34 0.31
C GLU A 12 -9.03 -8.67 1.80
N LEU A 13 -7.89 -8.83 2.49
CA LEU A 13 -7.87 -9.20 3.91
C LEU A 13 -8.07 -8.01 4.86
N ASN A 14 -8.01 -6.77 4.36
CA ASN A 14 -8.20 -5.56 5.15
C ASN A 14 -9.50 -4.84 4.77
N ASP A 15 -10.58 -5.57 4.55
CA ASP A 15 -11.89 -5.01 4.21
C ASP A 15 -11.86 -4.05 3.01
N HIS A 16 -11.04 -4.35 2.00
CA HIS A 16 -10.88 -3.52 0.80
C HIS A 16 -10.36 -2.09 1.10
N GLN A 17 -9.59 -1.94 2.17
CA GLN A 17 -8.97 -0.67 2.56
C GLN A 17 -7.62 -0.47 1.89
N ASP A 18 -7.33 0.78 1.53
CA ASP A 18 -6.01 1.17 1.04
C ASP A 18 -4.97 1.23 2.18
N LEU A 19 -3.68 1.37 1.82
CA LEU A 19 -2.60 1.40 2.81
C LEU A 19 -2.71 2.56 3.81
N ARG A 20 -3.36 3.67 3.44
CA ARG A 20 -3.52 4.85 4.32
C ARG A 20 -4.58 4.58 5.38
N GLU A 21 -5.65 3.91 5.00
CA GLU A 21 -6.69 3.45 5.92
C GLU A 21 -6.17 2.39 6.88
N ILE A 22 -5.42 1.40 6.38
CA ILE A 22 -4.81 0.34 7.22
C ILE A 22 -3.88 0.93 8.30
N THR A 23 -3.14 1.99 7.96
CA THR A 23 -2.14 2.59 8.86
C THR A 23 -2.66 3.77 9.69
N LYS A 24 -3.96 4.08 9.64
CA LYS A 24 -4.53 5.29 10.23
C LYS A 24 -4.36 5.38 11.75
N ASP A 25 -4.44 4.25 12.44
CA ASP A 25 -4.42 4.19 13.90
C ASP A 25 -3.01 4.24 14.50
N SER A 26 -1.97 4.04 13.67
CA SER A 26 -0.58 4.02 14.12
C SER A 26 0.23 5.16 13.50
N LYS A 27 0.58 6.16 14.33
CA LYS A 27 1.42 7.30 13.91
C LYS A 27 2.77 6.87 13.34
N MET A 28 3.38 5.81 13.90
CA MET A 28 4.65 5.28 13.38
C MET A 28 4.48 4.67 11.99
N GLN A 29 3.43 3.86 11.79
CA GLN A 29 3.18 3.23 10.49
C GLN A 29 2.80 4.28 9.43
N LYS A 30 2.01 5.29 9.80
CA LYS A 30 1.68 6.41 8.92
C LYS A 30 2.92 7.17 8.42
N LEU A 31 3.89 7.41 9.31
CA LEU A 31 5.17 8.03 8.94
C LEU A 31 6.01 7.12 8.03
N ALA A 32 6.09 5.83 8.34
CA ALA A 32 6.79 4.85 7.50
C ALA A 32 6.17 4.77 6.10
N LEU A 33 4.83 4.71 6.03
CA LEU A 33 4.09 4.73 4.76
C LEU A 33 4.37 6.00 3.97
N ALA A 34 4.31 7.18 4.60
CA ALA A 34 4.61 8.43 3.91
C ALA A 34 6.04 8.46 3.33
N GLY A 35 7.03 7.97 4.07
CA GLY A 35 8.41 7.84 3.60
C GLY A 35 8.54 6.86 2.43
N PHE A 36 7.86 5.72 2.52
CA PHE A 36 7.81 4.71 1.45
C PHE A 36 7.16 5.27 0.19
N LEU A 37 5.98 5.87 0.29
CA LEU A 37 5.26 6.47 -0.85
C LEU A 37 6.08 7.58 -1.52
N LYS A 38 6.78 8.41 -0.74
CA LYS A 38 7.69 9.41 -1.31
C LYS A 38 8.84 8.78 -2.11
N LYS A 39 9.37 7.64 -1.65
CA LYS A 39 10.48 6.93 -2.30
C LYS A 39 10.07 6.25 -3.60
N ILE A 40 8.87 5.66 -3.65
CA ILE A 40 8.38 4.92 -4.82
C ILE A 40 7.65 5.81 -5.83
N LYS A 41 7.47 7.10 -5.54
CA LYS A 41 6.78 8.04 -6.43
C LYS A 41 7.44 8.08 -7.82
N GLY A 42 6.64 7.92 -8.87
CA GLY A 42 7.05 7.88 -10.26
C GLY A 42 7.64 6.53 -10.71
N THR A 43 7.52 5.48 -9.89
CA THR A 43 8.07 4.16 -10.22
C THR A 43 6.97 3.16 -10.59
N TYR A 44 7.37 2.05 -11.21
CA TYR A 44 6.46 0.94 -11.50
C TYR A 44 5.77 0.37 -10.25
N ILE A 45 6.41 0.46 -9.08
CA ILE A 45 5.81 0.02 -7.81
C ILE A 45 4.60 0.90 -7.45
N GLU A 46 4.66 2.21 -7.72
CA GLU A 46 3.51 3.08 -7.53
C GLU A 46 2.35 2.68 -8.45
N SER A 47 2.64 2.37 -9.72
CA SER A 47 1.61 1.90 -10.67
C SER A 47 0.97 0.61 -10.19
N LEU A 48 1.76 -0.38 -9.76
CA LEU A 48 1.25 -1.65 -9.22
C LEU A 48 0.34 -1.43 -8.01
N LEU A 49 0.75 -0.59 -7.05
CA LEU A 49 -0.09 -0.31 -5.89
C LEU A 49 -1.42 0.36 -6.27
N LYS A 50 -1.45 1.23 -7.29
CA LYS A 50 -2.69 1.81 -7.82
C LYS A 50 -3.56 0.77 -8.53
N GLU A 51 -2.96 -0.10 -9.34
CA GLU A 51 -3.65 -1.19 -10.05
C GLU A 51 -4.35 -2.14 -9.07
N HIS A 52 -3.68 -2.41 -7.94
CA HIS A 52 -4.19 -3.28 -6.88
C HIS A 52 -4.98 -2.54 -5.78
N LYS A 53 -5.41 -1.29 -6.02
CA LYS A 53 -6.27 -0.48 -5.13
C LYS A 53 -5.70 -0.23 -3.72
N LEU A 54 -4.37 -0.27 -3.59
CA LEU A 54 -3.66 -0.02 -2.34
C LEU A 54 -3.24 1.46 -2.17
N LEU A 55 -3.49 2.31 -3.18
CA LEU A 55 -3.12 3.74 -3.19
C LEU A 55 -4.20 4.70 -3.70
#